data_AF-W2XZF4-F1
#
_entry.id   AF-W2XZF4-F1
#
_cell.length_a   1.000
_cell.length_b   1.000
_cell.length_c   1.000
_cell.angle_alpha   90.00
_cell.angle_beta   90.00
_cell.angle_gamma   90.00
#
_symmetry.space_group_name_H-M   'P 1'
#
loop_
_entity.id
_entity.type
_entity.pdbx_description
1 polymer ?
#
loop_
_entity_poly.entity_id
_entity_poly.type
_entity_poly.pdbx_seq_one_letter_code
_entity_poly.pdbx_strand_id
1 'polypeptide(L)'
;MSASCTSLPVYDVLHELIQNGTHSCNLVELQEAEANVTFRAASFLDDYIFCPSSLDRMNIYEFAMACFRRKQSKSAATTDLILPGHPLFNTHCIGHHQTEAVPVITGVRMPYVDSKTPSELVFKRAKCALALFKPFRAVLDLVGKPANEAAWIDAYVQWEPTRSSFVREVMANMDDYHHGTAASAAGG
;
A
#
# COMPACT_ATOMS: atom_id res chain seq x y z
N MET A 1 9.09 -24.94 -3.87
CA MET A 1 8.37 -24.02 -4.78
C MET A 1 8.71 -22.61 -4.34
N SER A 2 9.13 -21.74 -5.25
CA SER A 2 9.37 -20.32 -4.95
C SER A 2 8.01 -19.61 -4.80
N ALA A 3 7.85 -18.76 -3.80
CA ALA A 3 6.68 -17.90 -3.71
C ALA A 3 6.66 -16.92 -4.90
N SER A 4 5.46 -16.56 -5.37
CA SER A 4 5.30 -15.50 -6.37
C SER A 4 5.57 -14.15 -5.73
N CYS A 5 6.28 -13.26 -6.42
CA CYS A 5 6.50 -11.90 -5.95
C CYS A 5 5.53 -10.93 -6.65
N THR A 6 5.11 -9.89 -5.94
CA THR A 6 4.30 -8.80 -6.47
C THR A 6 4.93 -7.47 -6.13
N SER A 7 4.87 -6.49 -7.03
CA SER A 7 5.45 -5.17 -6.78
C SER A 7 4.48 -4.32 -5.97
N LEU A 8 4.96 -3.69 -4.88
CA LEU A 8 4.22 -2.72 -4.10
C LEU A 8 4.92 -1.34 -4.23
N PRO A 9 4.40 -0.43 -5.08
CA PRO A 9 5.02 0.86 -5.37
C PRO A 9 4.73 1.88 -4.26
N VAL A 10 5.40 1.72 -3.12
CA VAL A 10 5.16 2.56 -1.92
C VAL A 10 5.44 4.03 -2.16
N TYR A 11 6.44 4.36 -2.98
CA TYR A 11 6.71 5.76 -3.35
C TYR A 11 5.47 6.41 -3.98
N ASP A 12 4.92 5.75 -5.00
CA ASP A 12 3.75 6.25 -5.74
C ASP A 12 2.52 6.31 -4.83
N VAL A 13 2.29 5.29 -4.00
CA VAL A 13 1.23 5.29 -2.98
C VAL A 13 1.34 6.49 -2.06
N LEU A 14 2.51 6.76 -1.49
CA LEU A 14 2.72 7.87 -0.57
C LEU A 14 2.60 9.23 -1.26
N HIS A 15 2.99 9.33 -2.52
CA HIS A 15 2.89 10.54 -3.33
C HIS A 15 1.44 10.84 -3.71
N GLU A 16 0.70 9.85 -4.19
CA GLU A 16 -0.71 9.95 -4.54
C GLU A 16 -1.58 10.22 -3.29
N LEU A 17 -1.35 9.51 -2.19
CA LEU A 17 -2.14 9.63 -0.95
C LEU A 17 -1.98 10.98 -0.24
N ILE A 18 -0.81 11.61 -0.33
CA ILE A 18 -0.44 12.75 0.53
C ILE A 18 -0.18 14.02 -0.25
N GLN A 19 0.39 13.92 -1.45
CA GLN A 19 0.81 15.09 -2.23
C GLN A 19 -0.18 15.45 -3.34
N ASN A 20 -1.29 14.69 -3.51
CA ASN A 20 -2.21 14.80 -4.64
C ASN A 20 -1.46 14.91 -5.98
N GLY A 21 -0.30 14.25 -6.06
CA GLY A 21 0.59 14.38 -7.20
C GLY A 21 0.07 13.65 -8.43
N THR A 22 0.61 14.00 -9.59
CA THR A 22 0.28 13.35 -10.87
C THR A 22 0.50 11.84 -10.79
N HIS A 23 -0.54 11.07 -11.09
CA HIS A 23 -0.56 9.60 -10.99
C HIS A 23 0.57 8.95 -11.79
N SER A 24 1.27 7.98 -11.19
CA SER A 24 2.14 7.04 -11.91
C SER A 24 1.27 5.91 -12.45
N CYS A 25 0.38 6.24 -13.38
CA CYS A 25 -0.74 5.40 -13.75
C CYS A 25 -0.53 4.60 -15.03
N ASN A 26 -1.10 3.40 -15.06
CA ASN A 26 -1.32 2.65 -16.30
C ASN A 26 -2.51 3.26 -17.03
N LEU A 27 -2.33 3.65 -18.30
CA LEU A 27 -3.45 4.03 -19.17
C LEU A 27 -4.19 2.76 -19.59
N VAL A 28 -5.47 2.67 -19.21
CA VAL A 28 -6.34 1.57 -19.62
C VAL A 28 -7.33 2.08 -20.64
N GLU A 29 -7.37 1.40 -21.79
CA GLU A 29 -8.32 1.65 -22.86
C GLU A 29 -9.73 1.21 -22.44
N LEU A 30 -10.69 2.12 -22.56
CA LEU A 30 -12.11 1.83 -22.45
C LEU A 30 -12.74 1.96 -23.85
N GLN A 31 -13.33 0.85 -24.32
CA GLN A 31 -14.24 0.91 -25.46
C GLN A 31 -15.63 1.27 -24.96
N GLU A 32 -16.08 2.48 -25.25
CA GLU A 32 -17.48 2.86 -25.12
C GLU A 32 -18.27 2.35 -26.35
N ALA A 33 -19.61 2.34 -26.24
CA ALA A 33 -20.51 1.81 -27.27
C ALA A 33 -20.51 2.65 -28.57
N GLU A 34 -19.97 3.87 -28.51
CA GLU A 34 -19.67 4.71 -29.66
C GLU A 34 -18.15 4.75 -29.86
N ALA A 35 -17.69 4.91 -31.11
CA ALA A 35 -16.29 4.77 -31.54
C ALA A 35 -15.24 5.72 -30.88
N ASN A 36 -15.55 6.32 -29.74
CA ASN A 36 -14.62 7.09 -28.92
C ASN A 36 -13.91 6.16 -27.92
N VAL A 37 -12.60 6.00 -28.12
CA VAL A 37 -11.73 5.37 -27.15
C VAL A 37 -11.41 6.38 -26.05
N THR A 38 -11.75 6.06 -24.80
CA THR A 38 -11.34 6.85 -23.63
C THR A 38 -10.27 6.11 -22.85
N PHE A 39 -9.20 6.80 -22.45
CA PHE A 39 -8.17 6.22 -21.60
C PHE A 39 -8.36 6.72 -20.17
N ARG A 40 -8.37 5.81 -19.21
CA ARG A 40 -8.36 6.17 -17.80
C ARG A 40 -7.12 5.63 -17.11
N ALA A 41 -6.47 6.51 -16.38
CA ALA A 41 -5.44 6.19 -15.41
C ALA A 41 -6.06 5.40 -14.26
N ALA A 42 -5.45 4.28 -13.87
CA ALA A 42 -5.74 3.61 -12.60
C ALA A 42 -4.43 3.15 -11.95
N SER A 43 -4.22 3.55 -10.70
CA SER A 43 -3.05 3.15 -9.92
C SER A 43 -3.34 1.91 -9.07
N PHE A 44 -2.32 1.43 -8.36
CA PHE A 44 -2.49 0.40 -7.34
C PHE A 44 -3.20 0.93 -6.09
N LEU A 45 -3.04 2.22 -5.79
CA LEU A 45 -3.73 2.86 -4.68
C LEU A 45 -5.24 2.93 -4.93
N ASP A 46 -5.66 3.19 -6.17
CA ASP A 46 -7.07 3.16 -6.55
C ASP A 46 -7.69 1.78 -6.27
N ASP A 47 -7.00 0.69 -6.65
CA ASP A 47 -7.48 -0.68 -6.43
C ASP A 47 -7.71 -0.96 -4.94
N TYR A 48 -6.84 -0.45 -4.08
CA TYR A 48 -6.90 -0.62 -2.63
C TYR A 48 -7.95 0.30 -1.96
N ILE A 49 -8.04 1.57 -2.36
CA ILE A 49 -9.00 2.53 -1.80
C ILE A 49 -10.44 2.15 -2.16
N PHE A 50 -10.67 1.72 -3.40
CA PHE A 50 -11.99 1.35 -3.88
C PHE A 50 -12.23 -0.17 -3.84
N CYS A 51 -11.50 -0.92 -3.03
CA CYS A 51 -11.74 -2.34 -2.87
C CYS A 51 -13.09 -2.60 -2.15
N PRO A 52 -13.67 -3.80 -2.31
CA PRO A 52 -14.90 -4.18 -1.61
C PRO A 52 -14.80 -4.06 -0.09
N SER A 53 -15.92 -3.72 0.57
CA SER A 53 -15.97 -3.54 2.03
C SER A 53 -15.62 -4.80 2.85
N SER A 54 -15.72 -5.98 2.24
CA SER A 54 -15.22 -7.22 2.84
C SER A 54 -13.71 -7.20 3.12
N LEU A 55 -12.97 -6.29 2.49
CA LEU A 55 -11.53 -6.12 2.63
C LEU A 55 -11.15 -4.92 3.51
N ASP A 56 -12.09 -4.22 4.16
CA ASP A 56 -11.86 -2.99 4.96
C ASP A 56 -10.84 -3.14 6.10
N ARG A 57 -10.64 -4.38 6.57
CA ARG A 57 -9.66 -4.68 7.62
C ARG A 57 -8.25 -4.95 7.12
N MET A 58 -8.08 -5.09 5.81
CA MET A 58 -6.81 -5.42 5.17
C MET A 58 -6.00 -4.13 4.98
N ASN A 59 -4.74 -4.14 5.38
CA ASN A 59 -3.80 -3.07 5.04
C ASN A 59 -3.27 -3.23 3.62
N ILE A 60 -2.59 -2.21 3.07
CA ILE A 60 -2.15 -2.24 1.67
C ILE A 60 -1.09 -3.31 1.40
N TYR A 61 -0.27 -3.67 2.41
CA TYR A 61 0.71 -4.75 2.29
C TYR A 61 0.01 -6.11 2.15
N GLU A 62 -0.95 -6.41 3.02
CA GLU A 62 -1.78 -7.62 2.94
C GLU A 62 -2.63 -7.65 1.65
N PHE A 63 -3.13 -6.50 1.20
CA PHE A 63 -3.84 -6.40 -0.07
C PHE A 63 -2.95 -6.76 -1.24
N ALA A 64 -1.70 -6.28 -1.27
CA ALA A 64 -0.73 -6.70 -2.28
C ALA A 64 -0.48 -8.22 -2.23
N MET A 65 -0.42 -8.82 -1.03
CA MET A 65 -0.21 -10.27 -0.88
C MET A 65 -1.34 -11.10 -1.45
N ALA A 66 -2.58 -10.69 -1.20
CA ALA A 66 -3.76 -11.53 -1.38
C ALA A 66 -4.57 -11.17 -2.62
N CYS A 67 -4.46 -9.95 -3.13
CA CYS A 67 -5.38 -9.38 -4.10
C CYS A 67 -4.67 -8.82 -5.34
N PHE A 68 -5.38 -8.84 -6.47
CA PHE A 68 -4.94 -8.22 -7.72
C PHE A 68 -6.14 -7.73 -8.53
N ARG A 69 -5.95 -6.69 -9.35
CA ARG A 69 -6.98 -6.22 -10.28
C ARG A 69 -7.10 -7.17 -11.47
N ARG A 70 -8.35 -7.52 -11.86
CA ARG A 70 -8.64 -8.33 -13.06
C ARG A 70 -9.87 -7.80 -13.81
N LYS A 71 -10.01 -8.14 -15.09
CA LYS A 71 -11.23 -7.84 -15.86
C LYS A 71 -12.42 -8.60 -15.28
N GLN A 72 -13.57 -7.96 -15.28
CA GLN A 72 -14.83 -8.61 -14.89
C GLN A 72 -15.17 -9.72 -15.89
N SER A 73 -15.66 -10.84 -15.36
CA SER A 73 -16.33 -11.88 -16.14
C SER A 73 -17.83 -11.82 -15.85
N LYS A 74 -18.67 -12.40 -16.73
CA LYS A 74 -20.13 -12.48 -16.52
C LYS A 74 -20.53 -13.19 -15.22
N SER A 75 -19.60 -13.86 -14.55
CA SER A 75 -19.78 -14.62 -13.31
C SER A 75 -19.02 -14.01 -12.13
N ALA A 76 -18.54 -12.76 -12.22
CA ALA A 76 -17.89 -12.10 -11.09
C ALA A 76 -18.85 -12.00 -9.90
N ALA A 77 -18.41 -12.45 -8.72
CA ALA A 77 -19.19 -12.33 -7.50
C ALA A 77 -19.35 -10.84 -7.14
N THR A 78 -20.51 -10.47 -6.60
CA THR A 78 -20.76 -9.08 -6.16
C THR A 78 -19.78 -8.62 -5.09
N THR A 79 -19.23 -9.55 -4.32
CA THR A 79 -18.22 -9.32 -3.27
C THR A 79 -16.84 -8.96 -3.82
N ASP A 80 -16.58 -9.19 -5.11
CA ASP A 80 -15.31 -8.86 -5.77
C ASP A 80 -15.36 -7.49 -6.45
N LEU A 81 -16.55 -6.89 -6.57
CA LEU A 81 -16.74 -5.68 -7.35
C LEU A 81 -16.08 -4.48 -6.66
N ILE A 82 -15.22 -3.81 -7.43
CA ILE A 82 -14.64 -2.53 -7.04
C ILE A 82 -15.78 -1.54 -6.77
N LEU A 83 -15.59 -0.61 -5.83
CA LEU A 83 -16.57 0.37 -5.42
C LEU A 83 -16.67 1.57 -6.39
N PRO A 84 -17.83 2.26 -6.43
CA PRO A 84 -17.98 3.47 -7.23
C PRO A 84 -16.93 4.53 -6.87
N GLY A 85 -16.40 5.21 -7.89
CA GLY A 85 -15.30 6.18 -7.75
C GLY A 85 -13.98 5.68 -8.35
N HIS A 86 -13.80 4.37 -8.48
CA HIS A 86 -12.67 3.80 -9.19
C HIS A 86 -12.75 4.06 -10.71
N PRO A 87 -11.65 4.42 -11.38
CA PRO A 87 -11.63 4.69 -12.82
C PRO A 87 -12.14 3.52 -13.69
N LEU A 88 -11.94 2.28 -13.21
CA LEU A 88 -12.29 1.02 -13.88
C LEU A 88 -13.49 0.28 -13.26
N PHE A 89 -14.32 0.97 -12.46
CA PHE A 89 -15.46 0.39 -11.74
C PHE A 89 -16.35 -0.54 -12.60
N ASN A 90 -16.64 -0.17 -13.85
CA ASN A 90 -17.53 -0.95 -14.73
C ASN A 90 -16.84 -2.10 -15.48
N THR A 91 -15.50 -2.17 -15.46
CA THR A 91 -14.75 -3.11 -16.33
C THR A 91 -13.87 -4.09 -15.55
N HIS A 92 -13.51 -3.76 -14.31
CA HIS A 92 -12.60 -4.55 -13.50
C HIS A 92 -13.18 -4.87 -12.11
N CYS A 93 -12.67 -5.93 -11.50
CA CYS A 93 -12.95 -6.36 -10.14
C CYS A 93 -11.67 -6.80 -9.44
N ILE A 94 -11.76 -7.07 -8.15
CA ILE A 94 -10.68 -7.64 -7.35
C ILE A 94 -10.66 -9.16 -7.53
N GLY A 95 -9.49 -9.71 -7.84
CA GLY A 95 -9.20 -11.13 -7.80
C GLY A 95 -8.40 -11.48 -6.55
N HIS A 96 -8.44 -12.74 -6.17
CA HIS A 96 -7.68 -13.29 -5.06
C HIS A 96 -6.62 -14.27 -5.56
N HIS A 97 -5.41 -14.16 -5.04
CA HIS A 97 -4.37 -15.14 -5.32
C HIS A 97 -4.72 -16.50 -4.71
N GLN A 98 -4.45 -17.59 -5.44
CA GLN A 98 -4.62 -18.94 -4.90
C GLN A 98 -3.58 -19.24 -3.81
N THR A 99 -2.41 -18.62 -3.93
CA THR A 99 -1.32 -18.68 -2.95
C THR A 99 -0.83 -17.25 -2.75
N GLU A 100 -0.66 -16.82 -1.50
CA GLU A 100 -0.19 -15.47 -1.18
C GLU A 100 1.12 -15.14 -1.89
N ALA A 101 1.17 -13.95 -2.48
CA ALA A 101 2.38 -13.41 -3.08
C ALA A 101 3.20 -12.67 -2.02
N VAL A 102 4.52 -12.63 -2.20
CA VAL A 102 5.43 -11.81 -1.39
C VAL A 102 5.48 -10.40 -1.96
N PRO A 103 5.03 -9.37 -1.23
CA PRO A 103 5.10 -7.99 -1.70
C PRO A 103 6.52 -7.49 -1.62
N VAL A 104 7.03 -7.05 -2.76
CA VAL A 104 8.33 -6.40 -2.92
C VAL A 104 8.09 -4.91 -2.92
N ILE A 105 8.46 -4.26 -1.82
CA ILE A 105 8.37 -2.80 -1.68
C ILE A 105 9.37 -2.14 -2.63
N THR A 106 8.88 -1.25 -3.49
CA THR A 106 9.69 -0.49 -4.44
C THR A 106 9.58 1.02 -4.19
N GLY A 107 10.62 1.75 -4.58
CA GLY A 107 10.67 3.22 -4.56
C GLY A 107 10.95 3.86 -3.20
N VAL A 108 10.57 3.25 -2.07
CA VAL A 108 10.91 3.73 -0.72
C VAL A 108 11.36 2.59 0.16
N ARG A 109 12.44 2.81 0.90
CA ARG A 109 12.89 1.90 1.96
C ARG A 109 12.38 2.39 3.31
N MET A 110 11.88 1.48 4.14
CA MET A 110 11.53 1.77 5.53
C MET A 110 12.78 2.28 6.28
N PRO A 111 12.76 3.50 6.85
CA PRO A 111 13.88 3.97 7.66
C PRO A 111 13.99 3.17 8.97
N TYR A 112 15.21 2.75 9.31
CA TYR A 112 15.53 2.26 10.65
C TYR A 112 15.53 3.43 11.65
N VAL A 113 14.97 3.21 12.84
CA VAL A 113 14.87 4.22 13.90
C VAL A 113 15.33 3.63 15.22
N ASP A 114 16.22 4.34 15.89
CA ASP A 114 16.70 4.09 17.25
C ASP A 114 16.64 5.38 18.09
N SER A 115 17.16 5.32 19.32
CA SER A 115 17.17 6.44 20.27
C SER A 115 18.00 7.65 19.82
N LYS A 116 18.82 7.53 18.78
CA LYS A 116 19.69 8.60 18.25
C LYS A 116 19.21 9.14 16.92
N THR A 117 18.12 8.59 16.38
CA THR A 117 17.66 8.91 15.04
C THR A 117 17.01 10.31 14.98
N PRO A 118 17.39 11.16 14.01
CA PRO A 118 16.78 12.48 13.82
C PRO A 118 15.27 12.43 13.59
N SER A 119 14.55 13.47 14.03
CA SER A 119 13.08 13.56 13.93
C SER A 119 12.56 13.39 12.51
N GLU A 120 13.28 13.88 11.49
CA GLU A 120 12.92 13.71 10.08
C GLU A 120 12.81 12.23 9.68
N LEU A 121 13.74 11.39 10.14
CA LEU A 121 13.73 9.95 9.84
C LEU A 121 12.66 9.22 10.67
N VAL A 122 12.41 9.65 11.90
CA VAL A 122 11.30 9.15 12.73
C VAL A 122 9.96 9.42 12.04
N PHE A 123 9.76 10.64 11.54
CA PHE A 123 8.59 11.02 10.76
C PHE A 123 8.44 10.16 9.49
N LYS A 124 9.51 9.99 8.71
CA LYS A 124 9.47 9.15 7.49
C LYS A 124 9.11 7.70 7.82
N ARG A 125 9.63 7.12 8.91
CA ARG A 125 9.27 5.78 9.37
C ARG A 125 7.79 5.70 9.76
N ALA A 126 7.31 6.64 10.57
CA ALA A 126 5.91 6.70 10.99
C ALA A 126 4.96 6.73 9.78
N LYS A 127 5.25 7.63 8.82
CA LYS A 127 4.49 7.76 7.58
C LYS A 127 4.49 6.47 6.74
N CYS A 128 5.66 5.85 6.54
CA CYS A 128 5.75 4.60 5.77
C CYS A 128 5.02 3.44 6.47
N ALA A 129 5.21 3.27 7.78
CA ALA A 129 4.61 2.17 8.53
C ALA A 129 3.09 2.27 8.57
N LEU A 130 2.56 3.47 8.82
CA LEU A 130 1.11 3.70 8.79
C LEU A 130 0.54 3.42 7.40
N ALA A 131 1.16 3.96 6.33
CA ALA A 131 0.68 3.73 4.97
C ALA A 131 0.79 2.27 4.53
N LEU A 132 1.75 1.49 5.04
CA LEU A 132 1.91 0.09 4.65
C LEU A 132 0.99 -0.86 5.44
N PHE A 133 0.82 -0.61 6.73
CA PHE A 133 0.37 -1.65 7.66
C PHE A 133 -0.87 -1.28 8.47
N LYS A 134 -1.30 -0.02 8.47
CA LYS A 134 -2.58 0.38 9.05
C LYS A 134 -3.64 0.34 7.95
N PRO A 135 -4.78 -0.34 8.13
CA PRO A 135 -5.89 -0.27 7.17
C PRO A 135 -6.38 1.17 6.98
N PHE A 136 -6.62 1.59 5.74
CA PHE A 136 -7.10 2.93 5.38
C PHE A 136 -7.81 2.92 4.03
N ARG A 137 -8.71 3.88 3.83
CA ARG A 137 -9.33 4.20 2.54
C ARG A 137 -9.13 5.68 2.16
N ALA A 138 -8.71 6.49 3.13
CA ALA A 138 -8.28 7.87 2.94
C ALA A 138 -7.11 8.22 3.86
N VAL A 139 -6.38 9.29 3.54
CA VAL A 139 -5.26 9.77 4.37
C VAL A 139 -5.68 10.11 5.80
N LEU A 140 -6.93 10.52 5.99
CA LEU A 140 -7.48 10.87 7.31
C LEU A 140 -7.67 9.65 8.22
N ASP A 141 -7.76 8.44 7.67
CA ASP A 141 -7.77 7.22 8.47
C ASP A 141 -6.39 6.94 9.08
N LEU A 142 -5.33 7.40 8.43
CA LEU A 142 -3.95 7.28 8.91
C LEU A 142 -3.64 8.34 9.97
N VAL A 143 -3.96 9.61 9.68
CA VAL A 143 -3.58 10.77 10.51
C VAL A 143 -4.61 11.90 10.41
N GLY A 144 -4.93 12.54 11.54
CA GLY A 144 -5.91 13.63 11.56
C GLY A 144 -5.42 14.96 10.95
N LYS A 145 -4.09 15.17 10.88
CA LYS A 145 -3.46 16.38 10.30
C LYS A 145 -2.31 15.99 9.36
N PRO A 146 -2.59 15.63 8.09
CA PRO A 146 -1.58 15.10 7.16
C PRO A 146 -0.39 16.04 6.89
N ALA A 147 -0.60 17.36 6.98
CA ALA A 147 0.44 18.38 6.78
C ALA A 147 1.37 18.57 8.01
N ASN A 148 1.08 17.95 9.15
CA ASN A 148 1.86 18.10 10.37
C ASN A 148 2.69 16.83 10.65
N GLU A 149 4.01 16.94 10.58
CA GLU A 149 4.94 15.81 10.82
C GLU A 149 4.77 15.18 12.22
N ALA A 150 4.57 15.99 13.25
CA ALA A 150 4.38 15.48 14.62
C ALA A 150 3.10 14.64 14.73
N ALA A 151 2.04 15.00 13.99
CA ALA A 151 0.79 14.24 14.01
C ALA A 151 0.96 12.82 13.44
N TRP A 152 1.86 12.63 12.48
CA TRP A 152 2.19 11.30 11.96
C TRP A 152 2.94 10.45 12.99
N ILE A 153 3.90 11.05 13.70
CA ILE A 153 4.64 10.38 14.77
C ILE A 153 3.67 9.96 15.88
N ASP A 154 2.81 10.87 16.34
CA ASP A 154 1.82 10.58 17.37
C ASP A 154 0.85 9.47 16.94
N ALA A 155 0.35 9.53 15.70
CA ALA A 155 -0.53 8.50 15.14
C ALA A 155 0.15 7.13 15.07
N TYR A 156 1.44 7.09 14.73
CA TYR A 156 2.22 5.86 14.72
C TYR A 156 2.37 5.28 16.12
N VAL A 157 2.76 6.11 17.11
CA VAL A 157 2.91 5.67 18.51
C VAL A 157 1.62 5.11 19.08
N GLN A 158 0.46 5.67 18.71
CA GLN A 158 -0.85 5.16 19.13
C GLN A 158 -1.22 3.83 18.45
N TRP A 159 -0.92 3.68 17.16
CA TRP A 159 -1.27 2.49 16.39
C TRP A 159 -0.31 1.33 16.62
N GLU A 160 0.99 1.59 16.78
CA GLU A 160 2.06 0.59 16.87
C GLU A 160 1.76 -0.57 17.86
N PRO A 161 1.24 -0.33 19.08
CA PRO A 161 0.92 -1.40 20.02
C PRO A 161 -0.20 -2.33 19.54
N THR A 162 -1.07 -1.85 18.64
CA THR A 162 -2.26 -2.57 18.13
C THR A 162 -1.98 -3.43 16.89
N ARG A 163 -0.77 -3.33 16.31
CA ARG A 163 -0.39 -4.09 15.12
C ARG A 163 -0.44 -5.61 15.36
N SER A 164 -0.78 -6.34 14.31
CA SER A 164 -0.78 -7.82 14.34
C SER A 164 0.62 -8.38 14.54
N SER A 165 0.71 -9.63 14.97
CA SER A 165 2.00 -10.36 15.03
C SER A 165 2.67 -10.44 13.67
N PHE A 166 1.87 -10.65 12.62
CA PHE A 166 2.33 -10.66 11.23
C PHE A 166 3.02 -9.35 10.85
N VAL A 167 2.36 -8.21 11.06
CA VAL A 167 2.96 -6.89 10.78
C VAL A 167 4.23 -6.66 11.61
N ARG A 168 4.24 -7.08 12.87
CA ARG A 168 5.42 -6.96 13.73
C ARG A 168 6.62 -7.72 13.16
N GLU A 169 6.39 -8.95 12.67
CA GLU A 169 7.43 -9.77 12.06
C GLU A 169 7.93 -9.18 10.74
N VAL A 170 7.02 -8.70 9.87
CA VAL A 170 7.40 -8.01 8.63
C VAL A 170 8.27 -6.78 8.93
N MET A 171 7.89 -5.95 9.91
CA MET A 171 8.68 -4.78 10.31
C MET A 171 10.03 -5.17 10.90
N ALA A 172 10.10 -6.21 11.72
CA ALA A 172 11.36 -6.71 12.28
C ALA A 172 12.31 -7.18 11.17
N ASN A 173 11.82 -7.93 10.18
CA ASN A 173 12.61 -8.36 9.04
C ASN A 173 13.15 -7.19 8.20
N MET A 174 12.40 -6.08 8.11
CA MET A 174 12.88 -4.85 7.45
C MET A 174 14.01 -4.17 8.23
N ASP A 175 13.97 -4.24 9.56
CA ASP A 175 15.00 -3.69 10.44
C ASP A 175 16.27 -4.54 10.48
N ASP A 176 16.13 -5.88 10.43
CA ASP A 176 17.24 -6.85 10.51
C ASP A 176 18.33 -6.62 9.45
N TYR A 177 17.95 -6.14 8.25
CA TYR A 177 18.94 -5.76 7.24
C TYR A 177 19.97 -4.78 7.81
N HIS A 178 19.51 -3.79 8.58
CA HIS A 178 20.36 -2.74 9.14
C HIS A 178 21.30 -3.27 10.23
N HIS A 179 20.85 -4.26 11.01
CA HIS A 179 21.70 -4.93 11.99
C HIS A 179 22.80 -5.76 11.31
N GLY A 180 22.47 -6.46 10.22
CA GLY A 180 23.45 -7.20 9.43
C GLY A 180 24.50 -6.31 8.75
N THR A 181 24.09 -5.13 8.25
CA THR A 181 25.03 -4.17 7.64
C THR A 181 25.93 -3.49 8.69
N ALA A 182 25.41 -3.14 9.87
CA ALA A 182 26.21 -2.58 10.96
C ALA A 182 27.26 -3.59 11.49
N ALA A 183 26.88 -4.86 11.64
CA ALA A 183 27.79 -5.92 12.07
C ALA A 183 28.93 -6.18 11.07
N SER A 184 28.63 -6.06 9.77
CA SER A 184 29.62 -6.24 8.70
C SER A 184 30.60 -5.06 8.61
N ALA A 185 30.14 -3.84 8.91
CA ALA A 185 30.99 -2.64 8.93
C ALA A 185 31.90 -2.55 10.17
N ALA A 186 31.52 -3.17 11.28
CA ALA A 186 32.32 -3.20 12.51
C ALA A 186 33.39 -4.32 12.54
N GLY A 187 33.38 -5.22 11.55
CA GLY A 187 34.31 -6.35 11.43
C GLY A 187 35.38 -6.18 10.34
N GLY A 188 35.56 -4.97 9.78
CA GLY A 188 36.55 -4.63 8.75
C GLY A 188 37.69 -3.77 9.25
#